data_AF-A0A953WK48-F1
#
_entry.id   AF-A0A953WK48-F1
#
_cell.length_a   1.000
_cell.length_b   1.000
_cell.length_c   1.000
_cell.angle_alpha   90.00
_cell.angle_beta   90.00
_cell.angle_gamma   90.00
#
_symmetry.space_group_name_H-M   'P 1'
#
loop_
_entity.id
_entity.type
_entity.pdbx_description
1 polymer ?
#
loop_
_entity_poly.entity_id
_entity_poly.type
_entity_poly.pdbx_seq_one_letter_code
_entity_poly.pdbx_strand_id
1 'polypeptide(L)'
;MAPPSIDYDVMPYSSMPFPETQPGSIAALATLFSRAAPAVEAARVLELGCASGGNLIPLAVRFPNATFEGVDLSARHAEDGMALIAELGL
;
A
#
# COMPACT_ATOMS: atom_id res chain seq x y z
N MET A 1 2.08 22.99 -26.00
CA MET A 1 2.47 23.24 -24.59
C MET A 1 2.58 21.88 -23.92
N ALA A 2 3.78 21.45 -23.52
CA ALA A 2 3.90 20.24 -22.72
C ALA A 2 3.24 20.48 -21.35
N PRO A 3 2.55 19.50 -20.74
CA PRO A 3 2.02 19.66 -19.39
C PRO A 3 3.18 19.99 -18.43
N PRO A 4 2.94 20.82 -17.39
CA PRO A 4 3.97 21.09 -16.39
C PRO A 4 4.42 19.77 -15.76
N SER A 5 5.74 19.55 -15.68
CA SER A 5 6.32 18.45 -14.94
C SER A 5 6.06 18.71 -13.45
N ILE A 6 5.07 18.01 -12.88
CA ILE A 6 4.89 17.99 -11.43
C ILE A 6 6.03 17.17 -10.87
N ASP A 7 6.94 17.85 -10.19
CA ASP A 7 8.04 17.22 -9.48
C ASP A 7 7.48 16.54 -8.22
N TYR A 8 7.39 15.21 -8.28
CA TYR A 8 6.89 14.39 -7.18
C TYR A 8 7.75 14.53 -5.91
N ASP A 9 9.00 14.98 -6.02
CA ASP A 9 9.89 15.14 -4.87
C ASP A 9 9.66 16.46 -4.11
N VAL A 10 8.95 17.42 -4.72
CA VAL A 10 8.78 18.79 -4.17
C VAL A 10 7.48 18.96 -3.40
N MET A 11 6.46 18.13 -3.64
CA MET A 11 5.19 18.19 -2.90
C MET A 11 4.95 16.88 -2.14
N PRO A 12 5.25 16.81 -0.83
CA PRO A 12 4.93 15.62 -0.05
C PRO A 12 3.41 15.44 0.01
N TYR A 13 2.91 14.36 -0.58
CA TYR A 13 1.52 13.95 -0.41
C TYR A 13 1.40 13.08 0.84
N SER A 14 0.32 13.27 1.61
CA SER A 14 0.13 12.55 2.87
C SER A 14 -0.06 11.06 2.61
N SER A 15 0.80 10.23 3.21
CA SER A 15 0.65 8.78 3.19
C SER A 15 -0.38 8.37 4.24
N MET A 16 -1.64 8.17 3.82
CA MET A 16 -2.78 7.87 4.69
C MET A 16 -3.33 6.46 4.42
N PRO A 17 -3.91 5.79 5.43
CA PRO A 17 -4.63 4.55 5.22
C PRO A 17 -5.99 4.83 4.56
N PHE A 18 -6.40 3.95 3.64
CA PHE A 18 -7.71 4.00 2.97
C PHE A 18 -8.51 2.72 3.28
N PRO A 19 -9.49 2.77 4.20
CA PRO A 19 -10.22 1.58 4.66
C PRO A 19 -10.90 0.77 3.55
N GLU A 20 -11.29 1.41 2.45
CA GLU A 20 -11.95 0.78 1.31
C GLU A 20 -10.99 -0.15 0.53
N THR A 21 -9.69 0.12 0.60
CA THR A 21 -8.64 -0.61 -0.14
C THR A 21 -8.16 -1.87 0.61
N GLN A 22 -8.62 -2.09 1.84
CA GLN A 22 -8.15 -3.23 2.63
C GLN A 22 -8.52 -4.57 1.96
N PRO A 23 -7.64 -5.58 1.98
CA PRO A 23 -7.88 -6.87 1.33
C PRO A 23 -9.18 -7.57 1.78
N GLY A 24 -9.58 -7.38 3.05
CA GLY A 24 -10.86 -7.89 3.57
C GLY A 24 -12.09 -7.32 2.85
N SER A 25 -12.11 -6.02 2.57
CA SER A 25 -13.19 -5.38 1.82
C SER A 25 -13.25 -5.90 0.39
N ILE A 26 -12.08 -6.05 -0.26
CA ILE A 26 -11.98 -6.57 -1.63
C ILE A 26 -12.42 -8.04 -1.68
N ALA A 27 -12.01 -8.88 -0.73
CA ALA A 27 -12.42 -10.28 -0.63
C ALA A 27 -13.92 -10.44 -0.37
N ALA A 28 -14.51 -9.56 0.45
CA ALA A 28 -15.95 -9.53 0.67
C ALA A 28 -16.72 -9.15 -0.60
N LEU A 29 -16.25 -8.14 -1.34
CA LEU A 29 -16.81 -7.78 -2.64
C LEU A 29 -16.69 -8.92 -3.66
N ALA A 30 -15.53 -9.59 -3.73
CA ALA A 30 -15.35 -10.75 -4.60
C ALA A 30 -16.38 -11.85 -4.27
N THR A 31 -16.58 -12.14 -2.99
CA THR A 31 -17.59 -13.11 -2.52
C THR A 31 -19.01 -12.72 -2.93
N LEU A 32 -19.39 -11.45 -2.76
CA LEU A 32 -20.70 -10.93 -3.15
C LEU A 32 -20.97 -11.12 -4.66
N PHE A 33 -19.94 -11.00 -5.48
CA PHE A 33 -20.01 -11.20 -6.93
C PHE A 33 -19.65 -12.62 -7.38
N SER A 34 -19.65 -13.60 -6.48
CA SER A 34 -19.33 -15.01 -6.78
C SER A 34 -17.98 -15.17 -7.49
N ARG A 35 -16.99 -14.39 -7.06
CA ARG A 35 -15.58 -14.47 -7.48
C ARG A 35 -14.73 -15.06 -6.36
N ALA A 36 -13.74 -15.86 -6.75
CA ALA A 36 -12.75 -16.35 -5.81
C ALA A 36 -11.80 -15.22 -5.41
N ALA A 37 -11.44 -15.19 -4.13
CA ALA A 37 -10.37 -14.35 -3.59
C ALA A 37 -9.46 -15.25 -2.72
N PRO A 38 -8.15 -14.95 -2.64
CA PRO A 38 -7.28 -15.63 -1.70
C PRO A 38 -7.71 -15.35 -0.24
N ALA A 39 -7.30 -16.23 0.67
CA ALA A 39 -7.39 -15.95 2.10
C ALA A 39 -6.55 -14.71 2.42
N VAL A 40 -7.15 -13.72 3.08
CA VAL A 40 -6.53 -12.41 3.34
C VAL A 40 -5.29 -12.56 4.21
N GLU A 41 -5.31 -13.53 5.13
CA GLU A 41 -4.25 -13.82 6.08
C GLU A 41 -2.94 -14.25 5.42
N ALA A 42 -2.98 -14.74 4.17
CA ALA A 42 -1.81 -15.20 3.41
C ALA A 42 -1.77 -14.61 1.99
N ALA A 43 -2.47 -13.49 1.77
CA ALA A 43 -2.54 -12.85 0.47
C ALA A 43 -1.20 -12.18 0.10
N ARG A 44 -0.99 -11.96 -1.20
CA ARG A 44 0.05 -11.10 -1.74
C ARG A 44 -0.62 -9.84 -2.28
N VAL A 45 -0.26 -8.69 -1.73
CA VAL A 45 -0.88 -7.40 -2.02
C VAL A 45 0.16 -6.48 -2.65
N LEU A 46 -0.18 -5.88 -3.78
CA LEU A 46 0.63 -4.88 -4.48
C LEU A 46 -0.11 -3.54 -4.46
N GLU A 47 0.58 -2.46 -4.05
CA GLU A 47 0.09 -1.09 -4.19
C GLU A 47 0.99 -0.30 -5.15
N LEU A 48 0.37 0.33 -6.15
CA LEU A 48 1.02 1.22 -7.11
C LEU A 48 0.77 2.67 -6.69
N GLY A 49 1.84 3.45 -6.53
CA GLY A 49 1.77 4.77 -5.90
C GLY A 49 1.62 4.66 -4.38
N CYS A 50 2.44 3.82 -3.73
CA CYS A 50 2.32 3.55 -2.30
C CYS A 50 2.75 4.70 -1.39
N ALA A 51 3.37 5.76 -1.95
CA ALA A 51 4.07 6.79 -1.20
C ALA A 51 4.93 6.15 -0.09
N SER A 52 4.90 6.68 1.13
CA SER A 52 5.64 6.14 2.28
C SER A 52 4.98 4.91 2.94
N GLY A 53 4.08 4.21 2.24
CA GLY A 53 3.51 2.93 2.70
C GLY A 53 2.41 3.04 3.76
N GLY A 54 1.83 4.22 3.99
CA GLY A 54 0.80 4.48 5.01
C GLY A 54 -0.47 3.64 4.87
N ASN A 55 -0.73 3.08 3.69
CA ASN A 55 -1.80 2.12 3.47
C ASN A 55 -1.36 0.66 3.69
N LEU A 56 -0.17 0.28 3.19
CA LEU A 56 0.37 -1.09 3.32
C LEU A 56 0.85 -1.44 4.73
N ILE A 57 1.59 -0.54 5.39
CA ILE A 57 2.27 -0.84 6.67
C ILE A 57 1.28 -1.25 7.76
N PRO A 58 0.15 -0.55 7.99
CA PRO A 58 -0.85 -1.00 8.96
C PRO A 58 -1.46 -2.37 8.63
N LEU A 59 -1.57 -2.70 7.33
CA LEU A 59 -2.07 -4.01 6.89
C LEU A 59 -1.03 -5.11 7.14
N ALA A 60 0.25 -4.84 6.93
CA ALA A 60 1.35 -5.76 7.26
C ALA A 60 1.40 -6.09 8.76
N VAL A 61 1.21 -5.09 9.62
CA VAL A 61 1.07 -5.31 11.07
C VAL A 61 -0.14 -6.20 11.40
N ARG A 62 -1.27 -5.98 10.73
CA ARG A 62 -2.51 -6.73 10.96
C ARG A 62 -2.45 -8.17 10.45
N PHE A 63 -1.74 -8.41 9.34
CA PHE A 63 -1.69 -9.69 8.64
C PHE A 63 -0.23 -10.16 8.47
N PRO A 64 0.41 -10.68 9.55
CA PRO A 64 1.84 -10.99 9.55
C PRO A 64 2.25 -12.14 8.64
N ASN A 65 1.30 -12.96 8.17
CA ASN A 65 1.55 -14.06 7.24
C ASN A 65 1.28 -13.67 5.76
N ALA A 66 0.81 -12.45 5.51
CA ALA A 66 0.61 -11.91 4.17
C ALA A 66 1.86 -11.15 3.72
N THR A 67 2.00 -10.94 2.41
CA THR A 67 3.11 -10.17 1.83
C THR A 67 2.57 -8.91 1.18
N PHE A 68 3.19 -7.77 1.50
CA PHE A 68 2.81 -6.46 0.99
C PHE A 68 3.98 -5.86 0.22
N GLU A 69 3.74 -5.45 -1.01
CA GLU A 69 4.72 -4.84 -1.91
C GLU A 69 4.19 -3.48 -2.38
N GLY A 70 4.99 -2.45 -2.23
CA GLY A 70 4.66 -1.09 -2.66
C GLY A 70 5.65 -0.62 -3.72
N VAL A 71 5.14 0.05 -4.75
CA VAL A 71 5.95 0.69 -5.79
C VAL A 71 5.55 2.15 -5.89
N ASP A 72 6.51 3.06 -5.72
CA ASP A 72 6.33 4.50 -5.90
C ASP A 72 7.41 5.09 -6.81
N LEU A 73 7.09 6.22 -7.45
CA LEU A 73 8.05 6.94 -8.29
C LEU A 73 9.03 7.79 -7.47
N SER A 74 8.63 8.25 -6.27
CA SER A 74 9.48 9.05 -5.41
C SER A 74 10.40 8.15 -4.57
N ALA A 75 11.70 8.27 -4.80
CA ALA A 75 12.71 7.57 -4.01
C ALA A 75 12.65 7.96 -2.54
N ARG A 76 12.37 9.24 -2.24
CA ARG A 76 12.23 9.74 -0.87
C ARG A 76 11.09 9.05 -0.13
N HIS A 77 9.93 8.90 -0.77
CA HIS A 77 8.80 8.18 -0.16
C HIS A 77 9.15 6.73 0.15
N ALA A 78 9.84 6.05 -0.78
CA ALA A 78 10.30 4.68 -0.55
C ALA A 78 11.28 4.60 0.63
N GLU A 79 12.24 5.53 0.73
CA GLU A 79 13.18 5.61 1.85
C GLU A 79 12.46 5.82 3.20
N ASP A 80 11.54 6.78 3.26
CA ASP A 80 10.74 7.07 4.46
C ASP A 80 9.91 5.83 4.89
N GLY A 81 9.30 5.14 3.92
CA GLY A 81 8.54 3.91 4.18
C GLY A 81 9.43 2.76 4.68
N MET A 82 10.60 2.56 4.08
CA MET A 82 11.55 1.53 4.50
C MET A 82 12.11 1.80 5.90
N ALA A 83 12.34 3.07 6.26
CA ALA A 83 12.75 3.45 7.61
C ALA A 83 11.66 3.05 8.64
N LEU A 84 10.40 3.36 8.37
CA LEU A 84 9.27 2.99 9.24
C LEU A 84 9.11 1.47 9.36
N ILE A 85 9.26 0.73 8.25
CA ILE A 85 9.23 -0.75 8.25
C ILE A 85 10.31 -1.29 9.20
N ALA A 86 11.54 -0.75 9.11
CA ALA A 86 12.65 -1.15 9.97
C ALA A 86 12.40 -0.80 11.45
N GLU A 87 11.84 0.37 11.75
CA GLU A 87 11.47 0.77 13.12
C GLU A 87 10.41 -0.14 13.75
N LEU A 88 9.49 -0.67 12.94
CA LEU A 88 8.42 -1.57 13.37
C LEU A 88 8.85 -3.05 13.42
N GLY A 89 10.03 -3.39 12.88
CA GLY A 89 10.54 -4.77 12.84
C GLY A 89 9.72 -5.71 11.94
N LEU A 90 9.17 -5.16 10.86
CA LEU A 90 8.41 -5.90 9.85
C LEU A 90 9.31 -6.49 8.75
#